data_AF-A0A2S8GQP8-F1
#
_entry.id   AF-A0A2S8GQP8-F1
#
_cell.length_a   1.000
_cell.length_b   1.000
_cell.length_c   1.000
_cell.angle_alpha   90.00
_cell.angle_beta   90.00
_cell.angle_gamma   90.00
#
_symmetry.space_group_name_H-M   'P 1'
#
loop_
_entity.id
_entity.type
_entity.pdbx_description
1 polymer ?
#
loop_
_entity_poly.entity_id
_entity_poly.type
_entity_poly.pdbx_seq_one_letter_code
_entity_poly.pdbx_strand_id
1 'polypeptide(L)'
;MYPSKLCLAVALPVVLAFTFPSVGRCQRPMRGPLPQEQQEIIHYLADHHKELKREVTLLDDGYEAKTTTKNKEVAAKLKQHFQYMEKRLDSGAMVRRWDPAFVELVKYYDQLTTKAEMLDDGIRVVVTGKTPEAVKVAQNHAKVVSQFAEKGMAAVQEEHAPAVDGK
;
A
#
# COMPACT_ATOMS: atom_id res chain seq x y z
N MET A 1 58.99 -52.79 -2.96
CA MET A 1 59.75 -51.63 -3.48
C MET A 1 58.85 -50.39 -3.40
N TYR A 2 59.06 -49.55 -2.39
CA TYR A 2 58.73 -48.11 -2.42
C TYR A 2 60.01 -47.38 -2.92
N PRO A 3 60.01 -46.11 -3.41
CA PRO A 3 59.25 -45.03 -2.80
C PRO A 3 58.70 -43.87 -3.67
N SER A 4 57.78 -43.16 -3.01
CA SER A 4 57.34 -41.76 -3.09
C SER A 4 58.08 -40.72 -3.95
N LYS A 5 57.28 -39.84 -4.59
CA LYS A 5 57.44 -38.37 -4.66
C LYS A 5 56.02 -37.77 -4.72
N LEU A 6 55.43 -37.21 -3.66
CA LEU A 6 55.64 -35.86 -3.12
C LEU A 6 55.79 -34.79 -4.21
N CYS A 7 54.67 -34.22 -4.65
CA CYS A 7 54.62 -32.92 -5.32
C CYS A 7 53.75 -31.99 -4.47
N LEU A 8 54.44 -31.16 -3.69
CA LEU A 8 53.89 -29.97 -3.06
C LEU A 8 54.11 -28.81 -4.04
N ALA A 9 53.04 -28.23 -4.57
CA ALA A 9 53.10 -26.94 -5.27
C ALA A 9 51.84 -26.13 -4.95
N VAL A 10 52.08 -25.11 -4.14
CA VAL A 10 51.23 -23.99 -3.77
C VAL A 10 50.85 -23.16 -5.01
N ALA A 11 49.58 -22.76 -5.17
CA ALA A 11 49.20 -21.44 -5.69
C ALA A 11 47.68 -21.16 -5.62
N LEU A 12 47.34 -20.25 -4.71
CA LEU A 12 46.25 -19.25 -4.69
C LEU A 12 44.78 -19.59 -5.02
N PRO A 13 43.83 -19.18 -4.15
CA PRO A 13 42.41 -19.14 -4.48
C PRO A 13 42.11 -17.86 -5.27
N VAL A 14 41.62 -17.99 -6.50
CA VAL A 14 40.95 -16.88 -7.18
C VAL A 14 39.55 -16.76 -6.60
N VAL A 15 39.43 -15.98 -5.52
CA VAL A 15 38.14 -15.51 -5.00
C VAL A 15 37.63 -14.45 -5.97
N LEU A 16 36.80 -14.85 -6.94
CA LEU A 16 36.00 -13.90 -7.71
C LEU A 16 34.90 -13.36 -6.80
N ALA A 17 35.23 -12.32 -6.05
CA ALA A 17 34.24 -11.49 -5.39
C ALA A 17 33.45 -10.76 -6.48
N PHE A 18 32.35 -11.37 -6.94
CA PHE A 18 31.28 -10.62 -7.59
C PHE A 18 30.65 -9.72 -6.54
N THR A 19 31.19 -8.51 -6.42
CA THR A 19 30.49 -7.41 -5.79
C THR A 19 29.25 -7.13 -6.64
N PHE A 20 28.12 -7.69 -6.25
CA PHE A 20 26.83 -7.17 -6.68
C PHE A 20 26.76 -5.73 -6.22
N PRO A 21 26.69 -4.73 -7.12
CA PRO A 21 26.27 -3.41 -6.69
C PRO A 21 24.79 -3.59 -6.31
N SER A 22 24.49 -3.66 -5.01
CA SER A 22 23.13 -3.41 -4.56
C SER A 22 22.83 -1.98 -4.96
N VAL A 23 22.14 -1.81 -6.09
CA VAL A 23 21.51 -0.55 -6.44
C VAL A 23 20.39 -0.36 -5.43
N GLY A 24 20.76 0.09 -4.23
CA GLY A 24 19.87 0.70 -3.27
C GLY A 24 19.36 1.96 -3.96
N ARG A 25 18.26 1.80 -4.69
CA ARG A 25 17.53 2.92 -5.27
C ARG A 25 17.01 3.72 -4.06
N CYS A 26 17.78 4.72 -3.64
CA CYS A 26 17.30 5.82 -2.82
C CYS A 26 16.18 6.50 -3.62
N GLN A 27 14.97 5.95 -3.55
CA GLN A 27 13.79 6.64 -4.03
C GLN A 27 13.64 7.85 -3.12
N ARG A 28 13.87 9.05 -3.68
CA ARG A 28 13.56 10.29 -3.00
C ARG A 28 12.09 10.21 -2.57
N PRO A 29 11.76 10.57 -1.31
CA PRO A 29 10.37 10.57 -0.88
C PRO A 29 9.57 11.47 -1.82
N MET A 30 8.38 11.02 -2.27
CA MET A 30 7.51 11.78 -3.17
C MET A 30 6.91 13.00 -2.44
N ARG A 31 7.74 14.00 -2.12
CA ARG A 31 7.32 15.21 -1.42
C ARG A 31 6.68 16.18 -2.41
N GLY A 32 5.41 16.52 -2.20
CA GLY A 32 4.68 17.48 -3.02
C GLY A 32 3.16 17.29 -3.01
N PRO A 33 2.41 18.19 -3.68
CA PRO A 33 0.98 17.99 -3.90
C PRO A 33 0.70 16.66 -4.62
N LEU A 34 -0.54 16.19 -4.55
CA LEU A 34 -0.95 15.01 -5.31
C LEU A 34 -0.87 15.36 -6.82
N PRO A 35 -0.21 14.56 -7.69
CA PRO A 35 -0.21 14.82 -9.13
C PRO A 35 -1.63 14.93 -9.69
N GLN A 36 -1.83 15.75 -10.73
CA GLN A 36 -3.15 16.00 -11.31
C GLN A 36 -3.85 14.70 -11.75
N GLU A 37 -3.15 13.81 -12.45
CA GLU A 37 -3.70 12.50 -12.86
C GLU A 37 -4.23 11.68 -11.66
N GLN A 38 -3.53 11.73 -10.52
CA GLN A 38 -3.95 11.01 -9.32
C GLN A 38 -5.18 11.66 -8.66
N GLN A 39 -5.31 12.99 -8.74
CA GLN A 39 -6.50 13.71 -8.29
C GLN A 39 -7.71 13.38 -9.19
N GLU A 40 -7.52 13.39 -10.51
CA GLU A 40 -8.56 13.09 -11.49
C GLU A 40 -9.12 11.67 -11.31
N ILE A 41 -8.26 10.69 -11.01
CA ILE A 41 -8.72 9.32 -10.72
C ILE A 41 -9.56 9.25 -9.43
N ILE A 42 -9.21 10.01 -8.39
CA ILE A 42 -10.01 10.06 -7.16
C ILE A 42 -11.40 10.62 -7.46
N HIS A 43 -11.49 11.74 -8.17
CA HIS A 43 -12.77 12.33 -8.56
C HIS A 43 -13.57 11.37 -9.44
N TYR A 44 -12.93 10.75 -10.44
CA TYR A 44 -13.57 9.76 -11.29
C TYR A 44 -14.16 8.60 -10.48
N LEU A 45 -13.40 7.98 -9.58
CA LEU A 45 -13.91 6.88 -8.75
C LEU A 45 -15.04 7.33 -7.81
N ALA A 46 -14.98 8.56 -7.31
CA ALA A 46 -16.01 9.13 -6.46
C ALA A 46 -17.30 9.47 -7.24
N ASP A 47 -17.20 9.90 -8.50
CA ASP A 47 -18.36 10.12 -9.38
C ASP A 47 -19.02 8.79 -9.80
N HIS A 48 -18.20 7.76 -10.01
CA HIS A 48 -18.63 6.40 -10.37
C HIS A 48 -18.88 5.49 -9.16
N HIS A 49 -18.99 6.03 -7.94
CA HIS A 49 -19.05 5.24 -6.72
C HIS A 49 -20.25 4.25 -6.68
N LYS A 50 -21.36 4.59 -7.33
CA LYS A 50 -22.56 3.73 -7.44
C LYS A 50 -22.34 2.47 -8.27
N GLU A 51 -21.29 2.44 -9.09
CA GLU A 51 -20.90 1.27 -9.88
C GLU A 51 -19.97 0.33 -9.10
N LEU A 52 -19.47 0.77 -7.94
CA LEU A 52 -18.59 0.00 -7.08
C LEU A 52 -19.42 -0.82 -6.09
N LYS A 53 -19.05 -2.08 -5.94
CA LYS A 53 -19.51 -2.96 -4.87
C LYS A 53 -18.35 -3.24 -3.95
N ARG A 54 -18.42 -2.73 -2.73
CA ARG A 54 -17.39 -2.90 -1.71
C ARG A 54 -17.94 -3.76 -0.58
N GLU A 55 -17.26 -4.85 -0.30
CA GLU A 55 -17.52 -5.75 0.82
C GLU A 55 -16.32 -5.68 1.77
N VAL A 56 -16.57 -5.45 3.06
CA VAL A 56 -15.51 -5.35 4.08
C VAL A 56 -15.80 -6.35 5.19
N THR A 57 -14.79 -7.15 5.51
CA THR A 57 -14.76 -8.03 6.67
C THR A 57 -13.70 -7.50 7.63
N LEU A 58 -14.09 -7.15 8.86
CA LEU A 58 -13.15 -6.78 9.90
C LEU A 58 -12.51 -8.06 10.46
N LEU A 59 -11.20 -8.03 10.63
CA LEU A 59 -10.40 -9.10 11.20
C LEU A 59 -9.88 -8.67 12.58
N ASP A 60 -9.53 -9.63 13.43
CA ASP A 60 -8.96 -9.32 14.76
C ASP A 60 -7.63 -8.54 14.67
N ASP A 61 -6.89 -8.73 13.58
CA ASP A 61 -5.60 -8.08 13.30
C ASP A 61 -5.68 -7.03 12.17
N GLY A 62 -6.88 -6.68 11.69
CA GLY A 62 -7.02 -5.68 10.62
C GLY A 62 -8.35 -5.76 9.86
N TYR A 63 -8.29 -5.79 8.53
CA TYR A 63 -9.46 -5.99 7.69
C TYR A 63 -9.12 -6.62 6.34
N GLU A 64 -10.15 -7.20 5.73
CA GLU A 64 -10.17 -7.59 4.33
C GLU A 64 -11.27 -6.83 3.60
N ALA A 65 -10.95 -6.24 2.44
CA ALA A 65 -11.91 -5.56 1.60
C ALA A 65 -11.83 -6.05 0.16
N LYS A 66 -12.99 -6.35 -0.41
CA LYS A 66 -13.15 -6.66 -1.83
C LYS A 66 -13.98 -5.56 -2.49
N THR A 67 -13.38 -4.86 -3.44
CA THR A 67 -14.08 -3.83 -4.23
C THR A 67 -14.14 -4.28 -5.68
N THR A 68 -15.34 -4.45 -6.23
CA THR A 68 -15.60 -4.95 -7.58
C THR A 68 -16.56 -4.05 -8.36
N THR A 69 -16.51 -4.15 -9.68
CA THR A 69 -17.42 -3.47 -10.59
C THR A 69 -17.54 -4.24 -11.91
N LYS A 70 -18.68 -4.11 -12.59
CA LYS A 70 -18.88 -4.69 -13.93
C LYS A 70 -18.25 -3.84 -15.03
N ASN A 71 -17.95 -2.57 -14.74
CA ASN A 71 -17.37 -1.64 -15.69
C ASN A 71 -15.85 -1.82 -15.72
N LYS A 72 -15.32 -2.35 -16.84
CA LYS A 72 -13.90 -2.63 -17.00
C LYS A 72 -13.01 -1.38 -16.87
N GLU A 73 -13.52 -0.21 -17.28
CA GLU A 73 -12.78 1.05 -17.15
C GLU A 73 -12.66 1.46 -15.69
N VAL A 74 -13.77 1.43 -14.94
CA VAL A 74 -13.78 1.73 -13.50
C VAL A 74 -12.90 0.74 -12.74
N ALA A 75 -12.92 -0.55 -13.09
CA ALA A 75 -12.03 -1.55 -12.48
C ALA A 75 -10.55 -1.24 -12.76
N ALA A 76 -10.21 -0.80 -13.97
CA ALA A 76 -8.84 -0.40 -14.30
C ALA A 76 -8.40 0.84 -13.51
N LYS A 77 -9.26 1.86 -13.40
CA LYS A 77 -9.00 3.07 -12.61
C LYS A 77 -8.86 2.78 -11.12
N LEU A 78 -9.66 1.86 -10.59
CA LEU A 78 -9.57 1.40 -9.20
C LEU A 78 -8.20 0.76 -8.90
N LYS A 79 -7.75 -0.15 -9.77
CA LYS A 79 -6.44 -0.80 -9.63
C LYS A 79 -5.30 0.22 -9.75
N GLN A 80 -5.38 1.13 -10.71
CA GLN A 80 -4.40 2.20 -10.91
C GLN A 80 -4.34 3.14 -9.69
N HIS A 81 -5.49 3.52 -9.14
CA HIS A 81 -5.58 4.32 -7.92
C HIS A 81 -4.86 3.65 -6.76
N PHE A 82 -5.16 2.37 -6.50
CA PHE A 82 -4.52 1.61 -5.42
C PHE A 82 -2.99 1.61 -5.57
N GLN A 83 -2.47 1.27 -6.75
CA GLN A 83 -1.03 1.24 -7.02
C GLN A 83 -0.37 2.60 -6.80
N TYR A 84 -1.04 3.69 -7.18
CA TYR A 84 -0.54 5.04 -6.92
C TYR A 84 -0.50 5.38 -5.45
N MET A 85 -1.54 5.03 -4.68
CA MET A 85 -1.59 5.31 -3.25
C MET A 85 -0.56 4.47 -2.48
N GLU A 86 -0.43 3.18 -2.81
CA GLU A 86 0.57 2.28 -2.24
C GLU A 86 1.98 2.83 -2.45
N LYS A 87 2.36 3.09 -3.71
CA LYS A 87 3.68 3.67 -4.05
C LYS A 87 3.92 5.01 -3.35
N ARG A 88 2.90 5.83 -3.21
CA ARG A 88 2.99 7.13 -2.56
C ARG A 88 3.30 6.96 -1.07
N LEU A 89 2.52 6.13 -0.37
CA LEU A 89 2.72 5.86 1.05
C LEU A 89 4.05 5.16 1.32
N ASP A 90 4.46 4.20 0.48
CA ASP A 90 5.77 3.53 0.56
C ASP A 90 6.95 4.50 0.40
N SER A 91 6.76 5.58 -0.36
CA SER A 91 7.78 6.63 -0.48
C SER A 91 7.81 7.59 0.73
N GLY A 92 6.99 7.37 1.76
CA GLY A 92 6.83 8.27 2.91
C GLY A 92 6.07 9.55 2.58
N ALA A 93 5.33 9.57 1.47
CA ALA A 93 4.51 10.70 1.07
C ALA A 93 3.07 10.56 1.55
N MET A 94 2.48 11.67 1.96
CA MET A 94 1.13 11.71 2.52
C MET A 94 0.08 12.05 1.45
N VAL A 95 -1.15 11.60 1.70
CA VAL A 95 -2.40 11.95 1.01
C VAL A 95 -3.35 12.61 2.01
N ARG A 96 -4.26 13.48 1.53
CA ARG A 96 -5.29 14.17 2.35
C ARG A 96 -4.74 14.73 3.68
N ARG A 97 -3.75 15.63 3.60
CA ARG A 97 -3.07 16.19 4.78
C ARG A 97 -3.97 16.92 5.77
N TRP A 98 -5.16 17.30 5.33
CA TRP A 98 -6.17 18.02 6.08
C TRP A 98 -7.13 17.09 6.83
N ASP A 99 -7.20 15.79 6.47
CA ASP A 99 -8.13 14.83 7.06
C ASP A 99 -7.47 14.11 8.25
N PRO A 100 -7.95 14.29 9.49
CA PRO A 100 -7.29 13.75 10.68
C PRO A 100 -7.08 12.23 10.64
N ALA A 101 -8.03 11.47 10.09
CA ALA A 101 -7.89 10.01 9.95
C ALA A 101 -6.73 9.62 9.03
N PHE A 102 -6.44 10.40 7.99
CA PHE A 102 -5.33 10.13 7.06
C PHE A 102 -3.98 10.58 7.62
N VAL A 103 -3.96 11.63 8.43
CA VAL A 103 -2.78 12.03 9.20
C VAL A 103 -2.37 10.92 10.17
N GLU A 104 -3.34 10.34 10.88
CA GLU A 104 -3.11 9.19 11.76
C GLU A 104 -2.68 7.93 10.99
N LEU A 105 -3.33 7.63 9.86
CA LEU A 105 -2.96 6.49 9.02
C LEU A 105 -1.47 6.51 8.65
N VAL A 106 -0.95 7.67 8.23
CA VAL A 106 0.45 7.82 7.84
C VAL A 106 1.39 7.63 9.04
N LYS A 107 0.98 8.06 10.24
CA LYS A 107 1.75 7.87 11.48
C LYS A 107 1.94 6.38 11.84
N TYR A 108 0.99 5.52 11.50
CA TYR A 108 1.04 4.08 11.78
C TYR A 108 1.38 3.23 10.55
N TYR A 109 1.67 3.83 9.39
CA TYR A 109 1.83 3.10 8.13
C TYR A 109 2.95 2.05 8.16
N ASP A 110 4.04 2.31 8.88
CA ASP A 110 5.17 1.37 9.07
C ASP A 110 4.80 0.13 9.91
N GLN A 111 3.72 0.23 10.68
CA GLN A 111 3.13 -0.84 11.48
C GLN A 111 2.01 -1.58 10.74
N LEU A 112 1.64 -1.15 9.54
CA LEU A 112 0.67 -1.82 8.69
C LEU A 112 1.36 -2.75 7.70
N THR A 113 0.67 -3.82 7.33
CA THR A 113 1.06 -4.71 6.23
C THR A 113 -0.09 -4.82 5.27
N THR A 114 0.14 -4.40 4.03
CA THR A 114 -0.85 -4.44 2.96
C THR A 114 -0.53 -5.59 2.01
N LYS A 115 -1.54 -6.38 1.66
CA LYS A 115 -1.49 -7.38 0.60
C LYS A 115 -2.66 -7.13 -0.35
N ALA A 116 -2.39 -7.05 -1.64
CA ALA A 116 -3.41 -6.86 -2.64
C ALA A 116 -3.38 -7.97 -3.69
N GLU A 117 -4.57 -8.38 -4.10
CA GLU A 117 -4.81 -9.27 -5.23
C GLU A 117 -5.61 -8.49 -6.27
N MET A 118 -5.04 -8.34 -7.47
CA MET A 118 -5.68 -7.69 -8.59
C MET A 118 -6.63 -8.68 -9.26
N LEU A 119 -7.92 -8.36 -9.27
CA LEU A 119 -8.95 -9.17 -9.92
C LEU A 119 -9.25 -8.60 -11.31
N ASP A 120 -9.89 -9.39 -12.17
CA ASP A 120 -10.35 -8.91 -13.48
C ASP A 120 -11.38 -7.79 -13.33
N ASP A 121 -12.30 -7.94 -12.37
CA ASP A 121 -13.42 -7.05 -12.08
C ASP A 121 -13.18 -6.10 -10.90
N GLY A 122 -11.97 -6.05 -10.34
CA GLY A 122 -11.70 -5.20 -9.18
C GLY A 122 -10.40 -5.51 -8.45
N ILE A 123 -10.44 -5.40 -7.13
CA ILE A 123 -9.29 -5.61 -6.24
C ILE A 123 -9.75 -6.20 -4.90
N ARG A 124 -8.97 -7.13 -4.36
CA ARG A 124 -9.06 -7.58 -2.97
C ARG A 124 -7.83 -7.08 -2.21
N VAL A 125 -8.04 -6.45 -1.06
CA VAL A 125 -6.97 -5.91 -0.22
C VAL A 125 -7.14 -6.40 1.20
N VAL A 126 -6.07 -6.94 1.77
CA VAL A 126 -5.96 -7.29 3.19
C VAL A 126 -4.95 -6.34 3.81
N VAL A 127 -5.34 -5.66 4.89
CA VAL A 127 -4.45 -4.80 5.66
C VAL A 127 -4.46 -5.26 7.10
N THR A 128 -3.29 -5.59 7.63
CA THR A 128 -3.11 -6.02 9.03
C THR A 128 -2.18 -5.09 9.79
N GLY A 129 -2.40 -4.96 11.09
CA GLY A 129 -1.60 -4.14 12.00
C GLY A 129 -0.70 -4.99 12.90
N LYS A 130 0.52 -4.50 13.16
CA LYS A 130 1.49 -5.15 14.07
C LYS A 130 1.22 -4.83 15.55
N THR A 131 0.44 -3.80 15.84
CA THR A 131 0.12 -3.31 17.19
C THR A 131 -1.39 -3.11 17.34
N PRO A 132 -1.95 -3.17 18.57
CA PRO A 132 -3.38 -2.93 18.80
C PRO A 132 -3.86 -1.58 18.26
N GLU A 133 -3.03 -0.55 18.32
CA GLU A 133 -3.29 0.77 17.76
C GLU A 133 -3.34 0.72 16.23
N ALA A 134 -2.36 0.09 15.58
CA ALA A 134 -2.33 -0.06 14.12
C ALA A 134 -3.55 -0.85 13.61
N VAL A 135 -4.01 -1.87 14.35
CA VAL A 135 -5.25 -2.60 14.01
C VAL A 135 -6.45 -1.65 14.01
N LYS A 136 -6.61 -0.81 15.04
CA LYS A 136 -7.70 0.19 15.10
C LYS A 136 -7.64 1.17 13.93
N VAL A 137 -6.44 1.64 13.59
CA VAL A 137 -6.21 2.55 12.46
C VAL A 137 -6.58 1.88 11.14
N ALA A 138 -6.18 0.63 10.92
CA ALA A 138 -6.54 -0.14 9.73
C ALA A 138 -8.06 -0.30 9.60
N GLN A 139 -8.73 -0.69 10.68
CA GLN A 139 -10.18 -0.85 10.69
C GLN A 139 -10.92 0.48 10.48
N ASN A 140 -10.40 1.59 11.03
CA ASN A 140 -10.95 2.92 10.77
C ASN A 140 -10.78 3.33 9.31
N HIS A 141 -9.59 3.09 8.74
CA HIS A 141 -9.35 3.32 7.32
C HIS A 141 -10.36 2.54 6.44
N ALA A 142 -10.64 1.28 6.78
CA ALA A 142 -11.64 0.50 6.08
C ALA A 142 -13.02 1.16 6.07
N LYS A 143 -13.46 1.71 7.22
CA LYS A 143 -14.73 2.43 7.37
C LYS A 143 -14.77 3.71 6.54
N VAL A 144 -13.73 4.53 6.60
CA VAL A 144 -13.64 5.78 5.84
C VAL A 144 -13.68 5.51 4.33
N VAL A 145 -12.91 4.53 3.85
CA VAL A 145 -12.94 4.16 2.42
C VAL A 145 -14.29 3.59 2.01
N SER A 146 -15.00 2.89 2.90
CA SER A 146 -16.37 2.46 2.62
C SER A 146 -17.32 3.64 2.46
N GLN A 147 -17.17 4.72 3.23
CA GLN A 147 -17.97 5.93 3.04
C GLN A 147 -17.73 6.57 1.67
N PHE A 148 -16.50 6.51 1.14
CA PHE A 148 -16.21 6.99 -0.23
C PHE A 148 -16.93 6.14 -1.29
N ALA A 149 -16.95 4.82 -1.13
CA ALA A 149 -17.70 3.93 -2.03
C ALA A 149 -19.22 4.13 -1.93
N GLU A 150 -19.73 4.44 -0.73
CA GLU A 150 -21.17 4.62 -0.49
C GLU A 150 -21.70 5.99 -0.90
N LYS A 151 -20.94 7.07 -0.65
CA LYS A 151 -21.40 8.46 -0.78
C LYS A 151 -20.65 9.27 -1.84
N GLY A 152 -19.60 8.72 -2.45
CA GLY A 152 -18.81 9.39 -3.46
C GLY A 152 -18.22 10.71 -2.99
N MET A 153 -18.38 11.76 -3.80
CA MET A 153 -17.77 13.07 -3.56
C MET A 153 -18.15 13.73 -2.23
N ALA A 154 -19.35 13.45 -1.70
CA ALA A 154 -19.77 14.02 -0.42
C ALA A 154 -18.84 13.57 0.72
N ALA A 155 -18.58 12.26 0.85
CA ALA A 155 -17.66 11.75 1.85
C ALA A 155 -16.20 12.13 1.55
N VAL A 156 -15.81 12.24 0.28
CA VAL A 156 -14.46 12.70 -0.07
C VAL A 156 -14.18 14.12 0.44
N GLN A 157 -15.19 14.97 0.60
CA GLN A 157 -15.05 16.34 1.09
C GLN A 157 -15.19 16.48 2.62
N GLU A 158 -15.54 15.39 3.31
CA GLU A 158 -15.69 15.35 4.76
C GLU A 158 -14.35 15.07 5.47
N GLU A 159 -14.23 15.58 6.70
CA GLU A 159 -13.19 15.17 7.64
C GLU A 159 -13.63 13.92 8.41
N HIS A 160 -12.67 13.06 8.74
CA HIS A 160 -12.95 11.82 9.46
C HIS A 160 -12.18 11.78 10.77
N ALA A 161 -12.85 11.30 11.82
CA ALA A 161 -12.24 11.18 13.13
C ALA A 161 -11.09 10.14 13.11
N PRO A 162 -9.98 10.41 13.82
CA PRO A 162 -8.93 9.42 14.04
C PRO A 162 -9.42 8.32 14.99
N ALA A 163 -8.80 7.15 14.91
CA ALA A 163 -9.16 5.94 15.64
C ALA A 163 -8.55 5.88 17.06
N VAL A 164 -7.35 6.42 17.23
CA VAL A 164 -6.56 6.32 18.47
C VAL A 164 -6.37 7.69 19.10
N ASP A 165 -5.98 8.68 18.29
CA ASP A 165 -5.63 10.03 18.75
C ASP A 165 -6.89 10.94 18.95
N GLY A 166 -8.10 10.39 18.80
CA GLY A 166 -9.38 11.13 18.85
C GLY A 166 -9.96 11.37 20.25
N LYS A 167 -9.11 11.58 21.26
CA LYS A 167 -9.55 12.05 22.59
C LYS A 167 -9.62 13.56 22.67
#